data_AF-A0A843RSZ0-F1
#
_entry.id   AF-A0A843RSZ0-F1
#
_cell.length_a   1.000
_cell.length_b   1.000
_cell.length_c   1.000
_cell.angle_alpha   90.00
_cell.angle_beta   90.00
_cell.angle_gamma   90.00
#
_symmetry.space_group_name_H-M   'P 1'
#
loop_
_entity.id
_entity.type
_entity.pdbx_description
1 polymer ?
#
loop_
_entity_poly.entity_id
_entity_poly.type
_entity_poly.pdbx_seq_one_letter_code
_entity_poly.pdbx_strand_id
1 'polypeptide(L)'
;MGSLTQGSVCDWIGGSLHTLPQTAGGPLSYLGQASGTGVDDFYFDEGAAYNYEFTLAGEFTALDGNNEFGWYDPLTGERHQLFSPDQTVDAVASAELPSLFGFYYFNTDLGQTFFTQSSWNIGGYFSDMYGVMPGQQFAYMTDGDGSWLGLEDLFGAASTSGCVAGACSDYDYNDLIVSWRPVSKVPEPGMTALLGLGLLGFAWVVGRRK
;
A
#
# COMPACT_ATOMS: atom_id res chain seq x y z
N MET A 1 -10.87 -28.11 2.40
CA MET A 1 -10.33 -28.48 1.07
C MET A 1 -11.39 -28.12 0.03
N GLY A 2 -11.29 -26.93 -0.55
CA GLY A 2 -12.09 -26.51 -1.70
C GLY A 2 -11.12 -26.20 -2.84
N SER A 3 -11.32 -26.84 -3.99
CA SER A 3 -10.59 -26.57 -5.23
C SER A 3 -11.35 -25.49 -6.00
N LEU A 4 -10.62 -24.54 -6.59
CA LEU A 4 -11.18 -23.57 -7.54
C LEU A 4 -10.76 -23.98 -8.95
N THR A 5 -11.75 -24.36 -9.74
CA THR A 5 -11.70 -24.49 -11.19
C THR A 5 -11.47 -23.13 -11.83
N GLN A 6 -10.54 -23.08 -12.79
CA GLN A 6 -10.23 -21.96 -13.66
C GLN A 6 -11.50 -21.36 -14.28
N GLY A 7 -11.93 -20.21 -13.77
CA GLY A 7 -13.04 -19.41 -14.28
C GLY A 7 -12.51 -18.07 -14.79
N SER A 8 -12.93 -17.71 -16.00
CA SER A 8 -12.53 -16.54 -16.78
C SER A 8 -12.67 -15.18 -16.08
N VAL A 9 -11.67 -14.33 -16.32
CA VAL A 9 -11.59 -12.84 -16.29
C VAL A 9 -12.52 -12.12 -15.29
N CYS A 10 -11.87 -11.56 -14.27
CA CYS A 10 -12.46 -10.78 -13.18
C CYS A 10 -13.31 -9.59 -13.68
N ASP A 11 -14.60 -9.64 -13.38
CA ASP A 11 -15.57 -8.56 -13.59
C ASP A 11 -16.19 -8.21 -12.23
N TRP A 12 -15.87 -7.03 -11.69
CA TRP A 12 -16.44 -6.51 -10.45
C TRP A 12 -16.80 -5.04 -10.66
N ILE A 13 -18.05 -4.78 -11.08
CA ILE A 13 -18.61 -3.44 -11.20
C ILE A 13 -19.32 -3.09 -9.88
N GLY A 14 -18.85 -2.03 -9.20
CA GLY A 14 -19.66 -1.30 -8.22
C GLY A 14 -18.89 -0.85 -6.99
N GLY A 15 -18.69 0.47 -6.88
CA GLY A 15 -18.13 1.11 -5.70
C GLY A 15 -18.87 0.72 -4.44
N SER A 16 -18.15 0.16 -3.49
CA SER A 16 -18.56 -0.08 -2.11
C SER A 16 -17.32 -0.13 -1.24
N LEU A 17 -17.44 0.37 -0.01
CA LEU A 17 -16.41 0.24 1.01
C LEU A 17 -16.16 -1.26 1.25
N HIS A 18 -15.09 -1.81 0.70
CA HIS A 18 -14.79 -3.23 0.83
C HIS A 18 -13.97 -3.47 2.09
N THR A 19 -14.63 -3.90 3.16
CA THR A 19 -13.94 -4.58 4.27
C THR A 19 -13.49 -5.94 3.76
N LEU A 20 -12.24 -6.04 3.32
CA LEU A 20 -11.71 -7.34 2.89
C LEU A 20 -11.64 -8.26 4.11
N PRO A 21 -12.33 -9.42 4.10
CA PRO A 21 -12.15 -10.39 5.16
C PRO A 21 -10.71 -10.94 5.05
N GLN A 22 -9.83 -10.51 5.96
CA GLN A 22 -8.54 -11.14 6.20
C GLN A 22 -8.80 -12.57 6.68
N THR A 23 -8.85 -13.53 5.77
CA THR A 23 -8.65 -14.93 6.10
C THR A 23 -7.30 -15.37 5.61
N ALA A 24 -6.34 -15.44 6.53
CA ALA A 24 -5.02 -16.02 6.32
C ALA A 24 -5.12 -17.37 5.57
N GLY A 25 -4.41 -17.49 4.45
CA GLY A 25 -4.33 -18.73 3.67
C GLY A 25 -5.48 -18.99 2.68
N GLY A 26 -6.31 -17.99 2.38
CA GLY A 26 -7.26 -18.02 1.25
C GLY A 26 -6.59 -17.69 -0.10
N PRO A 27 -7.25 -17.95 -1.25
CA PRO A 27 -6.78 -17.43 -2.53
C PRO A 27 -6.65 -15.90 -2.47
N LEU A 28 -5.59 -15.37 -3.08
CA LEU A 28 -5.32 -13.92 -3.18
C LEU A 28 -6.60 -13.19 -3.63
N SER A 29 -7.09 -12.29 -2.79
CA SER A 29 -8.20 -11.41 -3.15
C SER A 29 -7.62 -10.17 -3.81
N TYR A 30 -7.96 -9.96 -5.08
CA TYR A 30 -7.55 -8.80 -5.88
C TYR A 30 -8.65 -7.74 -5.85
N LEU A 31 -8.28 -6.50 -5.56
CA LEU A 31 -9.13 -5.33 -5.83
C LEU A 31 -8.65 -4.67 -7.12
N GLY A 32 -9.48 -4.77 -8.16
CA GLY A 32 -9.33 -4.02 -9.40
C GLY A 32 -10.16 -4.48 -10.60
N GLN A 33 -10.07 -3.71 -11.68
CA GLN A 33 -10.74 -3.97 -12.96
C GLN A 33 -9.75 -4.45 -14.01
N ALA A 34 -10.03 -5.62 -14.60
CA ALA A 34 -9.19 -6.24 -15.62
C ALA A 34 -8.97 -5.39 -16.89
N SER A 35 -9.72 -4.29 -17.07
CA SER A 35 -9.56 -3.38 -18.20
C SER A 35 -8.62 -2.21 -17.93
N GLY A 36 -8.28 -1.91 -16.66
CA GLY A 36 -7.54 -0.70 -16.27
C GLY A 36 -8.28 0.63 -16.58
N THR A 37 -9.43 0.59 -17.26
CA THR A 37 -10.17 1.79 -17.73
C THR A 37 -11.25 2.28 -16.78
N GLY A 38 -11.53 1.53 -15.71
CA GLY A 38 -12.54 1.89 -14.72
C GLY A 38 -11.99 2.81 -13.65
N VAL A 39 -12.87 3.69 -13.16
CA VAL A 39 -12.68 4.36 -11.87
C VAL A 39 -12.96 3.31 -10.79
N ASP A 40 -11.91 2.89 -10.09
CA ASP A 40 -11.96 2.05 -8.90
C ASP A 40 -11.30 2.80 -7.74
N ASP A 41 -12.13 3.42 -6.91
CA ASP A 41 -11.67 4.18 -5.76
C ASP A 41 -11.61 3.28 -4.55
N PHE A 42 -10.42 3.15 -3.97
CA PHE A 42 -10.26 2.48 -2.69
C PHE A 42 -9.32 3.23 -1.75
N TYR A 43 -9.57 3.02 -0.47
CA TYR A 43 -8.78 3.50 0.66
C TYR A 43 -9.04 2.54 1.83
N PHE A 44 -8.23 2.63 2.87
CA PHE A 44 -8.25 1.75 4.02
C PHE A 44 -8.91 2.46 5.20
N ASP A 45 -9.83 1.77 5.88
CA ASP A 45 -10.41 2.18 7.16
C ASP A 45 -10.18 1.09 8.21
N GLU A 46 -9.20 1.31 9.07
CA GLU A 46 -8.78 0.39 10.13
C GLU A 46 -9.48 0.67 11.47
N GLY A 47 -10.34 1.69 11.53
CA GLY A 47 -11.08 2.10 12.73
C GLY A 47 -10.23 2.75 13.84
N ALA A 48 -8.90 2.64 13.79
CA ALA A 48 -7.96 3.32 14.67
C ALA A 48 -6.59 3.49 13.98
N ALA A 49 -5.78 4.44 14.47
CA ALA A 49 -4.41 4.59 14.01
C ALA A 49 -3.56 3.36 14.38
N TYR A 50 -2.67 2.95 13.47
CA TYR A 50 -1.83 1.77 13.65
C TYR A 50 -0.42 1.99 13.09
N ASN A 51 0.57 1.34 13.70
CA ASN A 51 1.96 1.40 13.25
C ASN A 51 2.23 0.28 12.24
N TYR A 52 2.70 0.65 11.06
CA TYR A 52 3.01 -0.28 9.99
C TYR A 52 4.50 -0.24 9.65
N GLU A 53 5.01 -1.40 9.26
CA GLU A 53 6.31 -1.55 8.62
C GLU A 53 6.07 -1.84 7.14
N PHE A 54 6.67 -1.02 6.29
CA PHE A 54 6.60 -1.11 4.84
C PHE A 54 7.92 -1.63 4.31
N THR A 55 7.89 -2.46 3.28
CA THR A 55 9.07 -2.91 2.55
C THR A 55 8.83 -2.71 1.07
N LEU A 56 9.77 -2.03 0.41
CA LEU A 56 9.82 -1.97 -1.04
C LEU A 56 10.28 -3.33 -1.57
N ALA A 57 9.34 -4.22 -1.83
CA ALA A 57 9.61 -5.63 -2.15
C ALA A 57 10.08 -5.83 -3.60
N GLY A 58 9.83 -4.86 -4.48
CA GLY A 58 10.41 -4.85 -5.81
C GLY A 58 10.10 -3.57 -6.57
N GLU A 59 10.98 -3.25 -7.50
CA GLU A 59 10.80 -2.23 -8.53
C GLU A 59 11.40 -2.83 -9.80
N PHE A 60 10.54 -3.16 -10.76
CA PHE A 60 10.88 -4.06 -11.86
C PHE A 60 11.10 -3.31 -13.18
N THR A 61 10.56 -2.11 -13.29
CA THR A 61 10.77 -1.20 -14.42
C THR A 61 11.08 0.20 -13.88
N ALA A 62 11.93 0.95 -14.57
CA ALA A 62 12.25 2.35 -14.24
C ALA A 62 12.97 2.64 -12.89
N LEU A 63 14.01 1.87 -12.54
CA LEU A 63 15.00 2.18 -11.49
C LEU A 63 15.84 3.47 -11.76
N ASP A 64 15.25 4.49 -12.38
CA ASP A 64 15.90 5.76 -12.68
C ASP A 64 15.87 6.74 -11.50
N GLY A 65 15.37 6.26 -10.35
CA GLY A 65 15.31 7.02 -9.12
C GLY A 65 14.45 8.27 -9.25
N ASN A 66 13.29 8.13 -9.88
CA ASN A 66 12.30 9.19 -10.10
C ASN A 66 10.92 8.86 -9.51
N ASN A 67 10.81 7.76 -8.76
CA ASN A 67 9.54 7.25 -8.23
C ASN A 67 9.47 7.42 -6.72
N GLU A 68 8.54 8.25 -6.25
CA GLU A 68 8.21 8.38 -4.84
C GLU A 68 6.97 7.54 -4.51
N PHE A 69 6.99 6.86 -3.37
CA PHE A 69 5.84 6.13 -2.84
C PHE A 69 5.50 6.60 -1.42
N GLY A 70 4.20 6.69 -1.11
CA GLY A 70 3.75 7.07 0.21
C GLY A 70 2.27 6.85 0.44
N TRP A 71 1.78 7.41 1.54
CA TRP A 71 0.36 7.40 1.89
C TRP A 71 -0.21 8.83 1.86
N TYR A 72 -1.53 8.94 1.71
CA TYR A 72 -2.22 10.23 1.75
C TYR A 72 -3.46 10.16 2.64
N ASP A 73 -3.92 11.32 3.10
CA ASP A 73 -5.21 11.48 3.77
C ASP A 73 -6.35 11.60 2.72
N PRO A 74 -7.28 10.64 2.65
CA PRO A 74 -8.44 10.63 1.76
C PRO A 74 -9.36 11.84 1.84
N LEU A 75 -9.30 12.63 2.92
CA LEU A 75 -10.18 13.78 3.12
C LEU A 75 -9.54 15.08 2.66
N THR A 76 -8.21 15.18 2.71
CA THR A 76 -7.48 16.42 2.43
C THR A 76 -6.56 16.34 1.22
N GLY A 77 -6.18 15.13 0.82
CA GLY A 77 -5.16 14.89 -0.19
C GLY A 77 -3.73 15.21 0.27
N GLU A 78 -3.51 15.45 1.56
CA GLU A 78 -2.17 15.62 2.12
C GLU A 78 -1.36 14.33 1.92
N ARG A 79 -0.15 14.45 1.37
CA ARG A 79 0.73 13.33 1.02
C ARG A 79 1.88 13.21 2.02
N HIS A 80 2.21 11.98 2.37
CA HIS A 80 3.27 11.61 3.30
C HIS A 80 4.17 10.55 2.67
N GLN A 81 5.40 10.94 2.36
CA GLN A 81 6.40 10.08 1.72
C GLN A 81 6.82 8.93 2.65
N LEU A 82 6.87 7.71 2.11
CA LEU A 82 7.46 6.52 2.76
C LEU A 82 8.79 6.16 2.12
N PHE A 83 8.84 6.14 0.79
CA PHE A 83 10.03 5.86 0.01
C PHE A 83 10.31 7.02 -0.94
N SER A 84 11.53 7.56 -0.85
CA SER A 84 12.04 8.55 -1.78
C SER A 84 12.51 7.89 -3.08
N PRO A 85 12.69 8.67 -4.16
CA PRO A 85 13.16 8.13 -5.43
C PRO A 85 14.51 7.41 -5.39
N ASP A 86 15.39 7.74 -4.44
CA ASP A 86 16.71 7.11 -4.28
C ASP A 86 16.70 5.83 -3.43
N GLN A 87 15.52 5.32 -3.04
CA GLN A 87 15.44 4.07 -2.28
C GLN A 87 15.77 2.85 -3.15
N THR A 88 16.25 1.80 -2.49
CA THR A 88 16.54 0.51 -3.14
C THR A 88 15.48 -0.50 -2.77
N VAL A 89 15.29 -1.53 -3.60
CA VAL A 89 14.56 -2.75 -3.21
C VAL A 89 15.08 -3.26 -1.86
N ASP A 90 14.17 -3.82 -1.06
CA ASP A 90 14.33 -4.20 0.34
C ASP A 90 14.47 -3.04 1.34
N ALA A 91 14.36 -1.78 0.90
CA ALA A 91 14.26 -0.65 1.82
C ALA A 91 13.03 -0.81 2.73
N VAL A 92 13.21 -0.47 4.01
CA VAL A 92 12.18 -0.56 5.04
C VAL A 92 11.84 0.84 5.55
N ALA A 93 10.55 1.15 5.58
CA ALA A 93 10.01 2.36 6.18
C ALA A 93 9.02 2.00 7.29
N SER A 94 8.80 2.91 8.23
CA SER A 94 7.77 2.76 9.26
C SER A 94 6.98 4.04 9.40
N ALA A 95 5.67 3.90 9.55
CA ALA A 95 4.78 5.03 9.78
C ALA A 95 3.62 4.62 10.68
N GLU A 96 3.18 5.57 11.52
CA GLU A 96 1.87 5.49 12.14
C GLU A 96 0.87 6.07 11.14
N LEU A 97 -0.02 5.20 10.63
CA LEU A 97 -1.07 5.62 9.73
C LEU A 97 -2.33 5.95 10.53
N PRO A 98 -3.09 7.00 10.14
CA PRO A 98 -4.40 7.27 10.72
C PRO A 98 -5.38 6.13 10.45
N SER A 99 -6.56 6.17 11.07
CA SER A 99 -7.60 5.16 10.82
C SER A 99 -8.03 5.10 9.36
N LEU A 100 -7.95 6.23 8.65
CA LEU A 100 -8.36 6.39 7.26
C LEU A 100 -7.17 6.84 6.42
N PHE A 101 -6.71 6.03 5.47
CA PHE A 101 -5.57 6.37 4.61
C PHE A 101 -5.70 5.74 3.21
N GLY A 102 -5.02 6.32 2.22
CA GLY A 102 -4.80 5.66 0.93
C GLY A 102 -3.32 5.70 0.55
N PHE A 103 -2.95 5.03 -0.55
CA PHE A 103 -1.59 5.08 -1.10
C PHE A 103 -1.50 5.93 -2.36
N TYR A 104 -0.33 6.55 -2.53
CA TYR A 104 0.01 7.28 -3.75
C TYR A 104 1.39 6.88 -4.28
N TYR A 105 1.54 7.16 -5.56
CA TYR A 105 2.80 7.15 -6.29
C TYR A 105 3.00 8.51 -6.94
N PHE A 106 4.22 9.02 -6.94
CA PHE A 106 4.59 10.27 -7.59
C PHE A 106 5.82 10.08 -8.48
N ASN A 107 5.65 10.36 -9.76
CA ASN A 107 6.76 10.45 -10.72
C ASN A 107 7.35 11.86 -10.70
N THR A 108 8.59 12.00 -10.24
CA THR A 108 9.25 13.31 -10.11
C THR A 108 9.63 13.92 -11.45
N ASP A 109 9.88 13.11 -12.48
CA ASP A 109 10.27 13.59 -13.81
C ASP A 109 9.07 14.17 -14.56
N LEU A 110 7.92 13.52 -14.44
CA LEU A 110 6.67 13.92 -15.08
C LEU A 110 5.82 14.86 -14.23
N GLY A 111 6.13 14.99 -12.93
CA GLY A 111 5.35 15.77 -11.98
C GLY A 111 3.93 15.22 -11.79
N GLN A 112 3.74 13.91 -11.97
CA GLN A 112 2.43 13.26 -11.95
C GLN A 112 2.25 12.41 -10.71
N THR A 113 1.06 12.49 -10.11
CA THR A 113 0.69 11.71 -8.93
C THR A 113 -0.47 10.79 -9.28
N PHE A 114 -0.40 9.55 -8.80
CA PHE A 114 -1.45 8.56 -8.89
C PHE A 114 -1.85 8.12 -7.49
N PHE A 115 -3.14 8.00 -7.26
CA PHE A 115 -3.76 7.63 -6.00
C PHE A 115 -4.55 6.34 -6.18
N THR A 116 -4.67 5.60 -5.08
CA THR A 116 -5.64 4.51 -4.91
C THR A 116 -7.10 4.96 -5.03
N GLN A 117 -7.38 6.26 -4.86
CA GLN A 117 -8.61 6.89 -5.35
C GLN A 117 -8.44 7.30 -6.81
N SER A 118 -8.72 6.38 -7.72
CA SER A 118 -8.58 6.61 -9.16
C SER A 118 -9.33 7.84 -9.70
N SER A 119 -10.43 8.24 -9.08
CA SER A 119 -11.18 9.45 -9.42
C SER A 119 -10.41 10.74 -9.17
N TRP A 120 -9.30 10.68 -8.42
CA TRP A 120 -8.39 11.81 -8.21
C TRP A 120 -7.22 11.84 -9.18
N ASN A 121 -7.08 10.80 -10.01
CA ASN A 121 -6.03 10.74 -11.02
C ASN A 121 -6.37 11.63 -12.24
N ILE A 122 -7.49 12.38 -12.22
CA ILE A 122 -7.92 13.28 -13.30
C ILE A 122 -6.83 14.30 -13.65
N GLY A 123 -6.56 14.45 -14.95
CA GLY A 123 -5.50 15.35 -15.44
C GLY A 123 -4.11 14.70 -15.43
N GLY A 124 -3.99 13.43 -15.01
CA GLY A 124 -2.82 12.61 -15.33
C GLY A 124 -2.70 12.43 -16.84
N TYR A 125 -1.49 12.22 -17.34
CA TYR A 125 -1.20 12.29 -18.78
C TYR A 125 -2.12 11.40 -19.64
N PHE A 126 -2.53 10.23 -19.14
CA PHE A 126 -3.47 9.35 -19.86
C PHE A 126 -4.83 10.01 -20.14
N SER A 127 -5.32 10.89 -19.24
CA SER A 127 -6.54 11.67 -19.48
C SER A 127 -6.40 12.71 -20.57
N ASP A 128 -5.21 13.28 -20.75
CA ASP A 128 -4.96 14.29 -21.77
C ASP A 128 -4.63 13.66 -23.14
N MET A 129 -3.93 12.52 -23.18
CA MET A 129 -3.51 11.88 -24.44
C MET A 129 -4.63 11.05 -25.09
N TYR A 130 -5.43 10.33 -24.29
CA TYR A 130 -6.45 9.42 -24.82
C TYR A 130 -7.88 9.85 -24.51
N GLY A 131 -8.08 10.92 -23.73
CA GLY A 131 -9.42 11.30 -23.25
C GLY A 131 -10.03 10.27 -22.31
N VAL A 132 -9.21 9.40 -21.73
CA VAL A 132 -9.60 8.32 -20.81
C VAL A 132 -9.04 8.66 -19.44
N MET A 133 -9.88 8.71 -18.41
CA MET A 133 -9.38 8.92 -17.05
C MET A 133 -8.27 7.89 -16.75
N PRO A 134 -7.09 8.28 -16.25
CA PRO A 134 -6.11 7.32 -15.76
C PRO A 134 -6.84 6.51 -14.71
N GLY A 135 -7.15 5.27 -15.08
CA GLY A 135 -7.99 4.43 -14.27
C GLY A 135 -7.21 3.94 -13.07
N GLN A 136 -7.47 2.69 -12.74
CA GLN A 136 -6.73 2.02 -11.70
C GLN A 136 -5.25 1.86 -12.08
N GLN A 137 -4.37 2.16 -11.13
CA GLN A 137 -2.91 1.98 -11.24
C GLN A 137 -2.38 1.11 -10.09
N PHE A 138 -3.28 0.57 -9.27
CA PHE A 138 -2.94 -0.12 -8.04
C PHE A 138 -3.74 -1.42 -7.93
N ALA A 139 -3.02 -2.49 -7.63
CA ALA A 139 -3.54 -3.81 -7.32
C ALA A 139 -3.30 -4.11 -5.83
N TYR A 140 -4.35 -4.38 -5.07
CA TYR A 140 -4.22 -4.77 -3.66
C TYR A 140 -4.36 -6.28 -3.48
N MET A 141 -3.50 -6.85 -2.64
CA MET A 141 -3.46 -8.27 -2.30
C MET A 141 -3.15 -8.48 -0.82
N THR A 142 -3.62 -9.59 -0.24
CA THR A 142 -3.30 -10.00 1.14
C THR A 142 -2.73 -11.40 1.20
N ASP A 143 -1.78 -11.63 2.10
CA ASP A 143 -1.27 -12.95 2.46
C ASP A 143 -1.02 -13.04 3.98
N GLY A 144 -1.89 -13.75 4.69
CA GLY A 144 -1.85 -13.82 6.15
C GLY A 144 -2.09 -12.46 6.80
N ASP A 145 -1.15 -12.03 7.65
CA ASP A 145 -1.15 -10.69 8.28
C ASP A 145 -0.45 -9.64 7.38
N GLY A 146 0.09 -10.06 6.23
CA GLY A 146 0.76 -9.22 5.26
C GLY A 146 -0.20 -8.66 4.21
N SER A 147 0.09 -7.44 3.81
CA SER A 147 -0.56 -6.74 2.71
C SER A 147 0.45 -6.42 1.62
N TRP A 148 -0.01 -6.43 0.38
CA TRP A 148 0.80 -6.17 -0.81
C TRP A 148 0.05 -5.22 -1.72
N LEU A 149 0.77 -4.26 -2.29
CA LEU A 149 0.28 -3.32 -3.28
C LEU A 149 1.21 -3.42 -4.48
N GLY A 150 0.66 -3.90 -5.59
CA GLY A 150 1.29 -3.78 -6.90
C GLY A 150 0.90 -2.45 -7.51
N LEU A 151 1.86 -1.78 -8.15
CA LEU A 151 1.59 -0.62 -8.98
C LEU A 151 1.76 -1.01 -10.44
N GLU A 152 0.82 -0.54 -11.24
CA GLU A 152 0.81 -0.71 -12.69
C GLU A 152 1.34 0.56 -13.35
N ASP A 153 2.00 0.39 -14.49
CA ASP A 153 2.44 1.44 -15.41
C ASP A 153 3.35 2.51 -14.77
N LEU A 154 4.42 2.12 -14.07
CA LEU A 154 5.46 3.09 -13.70
C LEU A 154 6.00 3.72 -14.98
N PHE A 155 6.06 5.05 -14.97
CA PHE A 155 6.63 5.77 -16.09
C PHE A 155 8.15 5.79 -15.97
N GLY A 156 8.84 5.24 -16.97
CA GLY A 156 10.29 5.38 -17.13
C GLY A 156 10.75 6.83 -17.22
N ALA A 157 12.05 7.08 -16.98
CA ALA A 157 12.59 8.42 -17.17
C ALA A 157 12.37 8.92 -18.60
N ALA A 158 12.12 10.23 -18.73
CA ALA A 158 11.94 10.90 -20.04
C ALA A 158 13.14 10.74 -20.98
N SER A 159 14.29 10.30 -20.46
CA SER A 159 15.52 10.00 -21.20
C SER A 159 15.54 8.62 -21.87
N THR A 160 14.59 7.73 -21.53
CA THR A 160 14.52 6.37 -22.07
C THR A 160 14.27 6.39 -23.58
N SER A 161 15.05 5.64 -24.36
CA SER A 161 14.90 5.62 -25.82
C SER A 161 13.53 5.04 -26.22
N GLY A 162 12.70 5.83 -26.89
CA GLY A 162 11.32 5.45 -27.23
C GLY A 162 10.27 5.98 -26.24
N CYS A 163 10.70 6.47 -25.08
CA CYS A 163 9.87 7.26 -24.18
C CYS A 163 9.66 8.65 -24.82
N VAL A 164 8.47 8.84 -25.38
CA VAL A 164 7.90 10.19 -25.60
C VAL A 164 7.01 10.47 -24.41
N ALA A 165 6.94 11.74 -23.96
CA ALA A 165 6.10 12.13 -22.82
C ALA A 165 4.77 11.36 -22.89
N GLY A 166 4.58 10.47 -21.91
CA GLY A 166 3.46 9.56 -21.69
C GLY A 166 3.14 8.44 -22.68
N ALA A 167 4.16 7.91 -23.35
CA ALA A 167 4.19 6.53 -23.84
C ALA A 167 5.36 5.76 -23.20
N CYS A 168 5.64 6.02 -21.92
CA CYS A 168 6.81 5.52 -21.19
C CYS A 168 6.50 4.40 -20.19
N SER A 169 5.34 3.76 -20.32
CA SER A 169 5.01 2.50 -19.65
C SER A 169 5.17 1.33 -20.65
N ASP A 170 5.67 0.19 -20.19
CA ASP A 170 5.74 -1.08 -20.91
C ASP A 170 4.53 -2.01 -20.66
N TYR A 171 3.55 -1.58 -19.86
CA TYR A 171 2.24 -2.21 -19.66
C TYR A 171 2.27 -3.68 -19.19
N ASP A 172 3.27 -4.07 -18.40
CA ASP A 172 3.46 -5.46 -17.98
C ASP A 172 3.10 -5.75 -16.51
N TYR A 173 2.45 -4.78 -15.84
CA TYR A 173 1.66 -4.97 -14.62
C TYR A 173 2.48 -5.40 -13.38
N ASN A 174 3.76 -5.03 -13.30
CA ASN A 174 4.62 -5.48 -12.20
C ASN A 174 5.61 -4.42 -11.67
N ASP A 175 5.38 -3.14 -11.94
CA ASP A 175 6.45 -2.14 -11.92
C ASP A 175 6.95 -1.77 -10.51
N LEU A 176 6.05 -1.70 -9.52
CA LEU A 176 6.41 -1.54 -8.09
C LEU A 176 5.63 -2.52 -7.24
N ILE A 177 6.29 -3.15 -6.26
CA ILE A 177 5.63 -3.97 -5.25
C ILE A 177 6.02 -3.44 -3.88
N VAL A 178 5.02 -2.98 -3.12
CA VAL A 178 5.18 -2.60 -1.72
C VAL A 178 4.44 -3.61 -0.87
N SER A 179 5.14 -4.18 0.10
CA SER A 179 4.52 -4.99 1.15
C SER A 179 4.45 -4.20 2.45
N TRP A 180 3.43 -4.45 3.26
CA TRP A 180 3.39 -3.91 4.61
C TRP A 180 2.67 -4.86 5.54
N ARG A 181 2.98 -4.70 6.82
CA ARG A 181 2.36 -5.45 7.89
C ARG A 181 2.17 -4.57 9.12
N PRO A 182 1.12 -4.81 9.91
CA PRO A 182 1.00 -4.19 11.21
C PRO A 182 2.23 -4.59 12.05
N VAL A 183 2.91 -3.59 12.60
CA VAL A 183 3.88 -3.85 13.67
C VAL A 183 3.04 -4.25 14.86
N SER A 184 2.91 -5.56 15.08
CA SER A 184 2.19 -6.10 16.23
C SER A 184 2.65 -5.28 17.44
N LYS A 185 1.71 -4.64 18.16
CA LYS A 185 2.04 -3.98 19.44
C LYS A 185 2.83 -4.99 20.23
N VAL A 186 4.15 -4.82 20.30
CA VAL A 186 5.02 -5.70 21.06
C VAL A 186 4.35 -5.74 22.43
N PRO A 187 3.87 -6.91 22.90
CA PRO A 187 3.19 -6.99 24.19
C PRO A 187 4.08 -6.26 25.17
N GLU A 188 3.53 -5.24 25.85
CA GLU A 188 4.32 -4.28 26.63
C GLU A 188 5.49 -5.01 27.28
N PRO A 189 6.73 -4.53 27.05
CA PRO A 189 7.92 -5.27 27.41
C PRO A 189 7.72 -5.78 28.83
N GLY A 190 8.07 -7.05 29.08
CA GLY A 190 7.78 -7.76 30.33
C GLY A 190 8.23 -7.03 31.60
N MET A 191 8.82 -5.84 31.52
CA MET A 191 8.90 -4.79 32.52
C MET A 191 7.56 -4.46 33.22
N THR A 192 6.40 -4.37 32.54
CA THR A 192 5.13 -4.16 33.27
C THR A 192 4.80 -5.37 34.15
N ALA A 193 5.01 -6.58 33.61
CA ALA A 193 4.85 -7.83 34.35
C ALA A 193 5.90 -7.99 35.47
N LEU A 194 7.16 -7.61 35.22
CA LEU A 194 8.26 -7.64 36.18
C LEU A 194 8.08 -6.60 37.28
N LEU A 195 7.55 -5.41 36.96
CA LEU A 195 7.17 -4.40 37.93
C LEU A 195 6.02 -4.89 38.79
N GLY A 196 4.99 -5.49 38.17
CA GLY A 196 3.88 -6.11 38.89
C GLY A 196 4.33 -7.23 39.84
N LEU A 197 5.16 -8.15 39.35
CA LEU A 197 5.74 -9.23 40.15
C LEU A 197 6.68 -8.72 41.24
N GLY A 198 7.48 -7.68 40.93
CA GLY A 198 8.37 -7.02 41.88
C GLY A 198 7.59 -6.37 43.04
N LEU A 199 6.50 -5.67 42.74
CA LEU A 199 5.62 -5.06 43.74
C LEU A 199 4.92 -6.13 44.61
N LEU A 200 4.45 -7.23 44.01
CA LEU A 200 3.87 -8.36 44.74
C LEU A 200 4.89 -9.03 45.68
N GLY A 201 6.12 -9.25 45.20
CA GLY A 201 7.21 -9.77 46.01
C GLY A 201 7.55 -8.86 47.19
N PHE A 202 7.59 -7.55 46.95
CA PHE A 202 7.86 -6.55 48.00
C PHE A 202 6.76 -6.53 49.07
N ALA A 203 5.49 -6.57 48.65
CA ALA A 203 4.34 -6.63 49.57
C ALA A 203 4.38 -7.88 50.45
N TRP A 204 4.78 -9.04 49.91
CA TRP A 204 4.91 -10.28 50.67
C TRP A 204 6.03 -10.23 51.71
N VAL A 205 7.19 -9.65 51.36
CA VAL A 205 8.31 -9.47 52.29
C VAL A 205 7.94 -8.51 53.43
N VAL A 206 7.28 -7.40 53.12
CA VAL A 206 6.82 -6.43 54.12
C VAL A 206 5.74 -7.03 55.03
N GLY A 207 4.81 -7.81 54.47
CA GLY A 207 3.73 -8.48 55.21
C GLY A 207 4.22 -9.53 56.21
N ARG A 208 5.36 -10.18 55.96
CA ARG A 208 5.97 -11.17 56.87
C ARG A 208 6.68 -10.59 58.09
N ARG A 209 6.89 -9.27 58.14
CA ARG A 209 7.58 -8.58 59.24
C ARG A 209 6.65 -7.99 60.30
N LYS A 210 5.34 -8.18 60.17
CA LYS A 210 4.33 -7.88 61.20
C LYS A 210 3.85 -9.17 61.82
#